data_AF-A0A2M8CS63-F1
#
_entry.id   AF-A0A2M8CS63-F1
#
_cell.length_a   1.000
_cell.length_b   1.000
_cell.length_c   1.000
_cell.angle_alpha   90.00
_cell.angle_beta   90.00
_cell.angle_gamma   90.00
#
_symmetry.space_group_name_H-M   'P 1'
#
loop_
_entity.id
_entity.type
_entity.pdbx_description
1 polymer ?
#
loop_
_entity_poly.entity_id
_entity_poly.type
_entity_poly.pdbx_seq_one_letter_code
_entity_poly.pdbx_strand_id
1 'polypeptide(L)'
;MADIYYRLAELDMARKTYTTALRLAQQPNANRSWNVQILQRMADIDMQRLDWKQAVRVFEQIRTLRPDDAASHATLIELNLRLAQVTQAQAEIESLMNYLENNQRAGEAVPLLEKMLEEYDQPVVRRALANQLHRAGRTAEAIPMLDAIGDKLMESGDKNGVIEIIHQILQMNPPNSDEYRSLLAQLQNG
;
A
#
# COMPACT_ATOMS: atom_id res chain seq x y z
N MET A 1 22.27 -8.45 -26.04
CA MET A 1 20.91 -8.32 -26.60
C MET A 1 20.24 -9.70 -26.76
N ALA A 2 20.88 -10.67 -27.41
CA ALA A 2 20.35 -12.04 -27.56
C ALA A 2 20.01 -12.73 -26.22
N ASP A 3 20.89 -12.64 -25.22
CA ASP A 3 20.66 -13.26 -23.90
C ASP A 3 19.44 -12.68 -23.16
N ILE A 4 19.14 -11.40 -23.35
CA ILE A 4 17.97 -10.74 -22.76
C ILE A 4 16.69 -11.24 -23.45
N TYR A 5 16.69 -11.33 -24.78
CA TYR A 5 15.56 -11.88 -25.53
C TYR A 5 15.32 -13.35 -25.22
N TYR A 6 16.38 -14.13 -25.05
CA TYR A 6 16.29 -15.54 -24.68
C TYR A 6 15.65 -15.72 -23.30
N ARG A 7 16.16 -15.01 -22.29
CA ARG A 7 15.57 -15.02 -20.93
C ARG A 7 14.11 -14.58 -20.94
N LEU A 8 13.76 -13.54 -21.69
CA LEU A 8 12.37 -13.10 -21.79
C LEU A 8 11.46 -14.17 -22.42
N ALA A 9 11.92 -14.83 -23.49
CA ALA A 9 11.18 -15.92 -24.11
C ALA A 9 11.02 -17.13 -23.16
N GLU A 10 12.04 -17.45 -22.37
CA GLU A 10 11.95 -18.49 -21.33
C GLU A 10 10.93 -18.13 -20.24
N LEU A 11 10.92 -16.87 -19.79
CA LEU A 11 9.94 -16.37 -18.82
C LEU A 11 8.52 -16.43 -19.37
N ASP A 12 8.31 -16.07 -20.63
CA ASP A 12 7.01 -16.16 -21.31
C ASP A 12 6.51 -17.63 -21.35
N MET A 13 7.41 -18.56 -21.67
CA MET A 13 7.08 -19.99 -21.71
C MET A 13 6.82 -20.53 -20.31
N ALA A 14 7.65 -20.19 -19.32
CA ALA A 14 7.42 -20.56 -17.93
C ALA A 14 6.06 -20.04 -17.45
N ARG A 15 5.71 -18.79 -17.77
CA ARG A 15 4.43 -18.18 -17.39
C ARG A 15 3.23 -18.92 -17.97
N LYS A 16 3.31 -19.36 -19.23
CA LYS A 16 2.28 -20.19 -19.87
C LYS A 16 2.16 -21.55 -19.18
N THR A 17 3.28 -22.21 -18.89
CA THR A 17 3.29 -23.51 -18.18
C THR A 17 2.61 -23.41 -16.82
N TYR A 18 2.94 -22.40 -16.03
CA TYR A 18 2.30 -22.20 -14.72
C TYR A 18 0.81 -21.85 -14.82
N THR A 19 0.38 -21.17 -15.89
CA THR A 19 -1.06 -20.93 -16.13
C THR A 19 -1.81 -22.25 -16.33
N THR A 20 -1.24 -23.18 -17.11
CA THR A 20 -1.81 -24.52 -17.30
C THR A 20 -1.78 -25.32 -16.00
N ALA A 21 -0.68 -25.26 -15.25
CA ALA A 21 -0.56 -25.92 -13.95
C ALA A 21 -1.60 -25.40 -12.95
N LEU A 22 -1.84 -24.09 -12.89
CA LEU A 22 -2.84 -23.48 -12.01
C LEU A 22 -4.24 -24.00 -12.33
N ARG A 23 -4.60 -24.10 -13.62
CA ARG A 23 -5.90 -24.64 -14.05
C ARG A 23 -6.10 -26.08 -13.57
N LEU A 24 -5.05 -26.90 -13.61
CA LEU A 24 -5.10 -28.27 -13.11
C LEU A 24 -5.21 -28.30 -11.57
N ALA A 25 -4.47 -27.43 -10.88
CA ALA A 25 -4.48 -27.35 -9.42
C ALA A 25 -5.77 -26.77 -8.82
N GLN A 26 -6.57 -26.06 -9.61
CA GLN A 26 -7.89 -25.54 -9.22
C GLN A 26 -9.03 -26.54 -9.41
N GLN A 27 -8.78 -27.74 -9.94
CA GLN A 27 -9.81 -28.77 -10.08
C GLN A 27 -10.26 -29.29 -8.70
N PRO A 28 -11.53 -29.75 -8.55
CA PRO A 28 -12.11 -30.11 -7.24
C PRO A 28 -11.32 -31.14 -6.42
N ASN A 29 -10.53 -31.99 -7.09
CA ASN A 29 -9.78 -33.08 -6.48
C ASN A 29 -8.30 -32.74 -6.21
N ALA A 30 -7.85 -31.52 -6.54
CA ALA A 30 -6.46 -31.11 -6.41
C ALA A 30 -6.16 -30.45 -5.06
N ASN A 31 -4.92 -30.60 -4.59
CA ASN A 31 -4.48 -30.04 -3.31
C ASN A 31 -4.28 -28.51 -3.43
N ARG A 32 -5.07 -27.76 -2.63
CA ARG A 32 -5.08 -26.29 -2.60
C ARG A 32 -3.73 -25.66 -2.22
N SER A 33 -2.83 -26.39 -1.55
CA SER A 33 -1.50 -25.87 -1.23
C SER A 33 -0.67 -25.56 -2.48
N TRP A 34 -0.90 -26.28 -3.59
CA TRP A 34 -0.23 -26.03 -4.86
C TRP A 34 -0.67 -24.72 -5.52
N ASN A 35 -1.91 -24.27 -5.28
CA ASN A 35 -2.41 -23.04 -5.88
C ASN A 35 -1.56 -21.85 -5.48
N VAL A 36 -1.26 -21.72 -4.18
CA VAL A 36 -0.44 -20.62 -3.67
C VAL A 36 0.97 -20.69 -4.22
N GLN A 37 1.60 -21.87 -4.24
CA GLN A 37 2.96 -22.02 -4.77
C GLN A 37 3.06 -21.69 -6.26
N ILE A 38 2.08 -22.15 -7.05
CA ILE A 38 2.01 -21.84 -8.48
C ILE A 38 1.79 -20.34 -8.70
N LEU A 39 0.88 -19.73 -7.94
CA LEU A 39 0.64 -18.28 -8.00
C LEU A 39 1.89 -17.49 -7.61
N GLN A 40 2.63 -17.88 -6.56
CA GLN A 40 3.89 -17.22 -6.20
C GLN A 40 4.89 -17.26 -7.35
N ARG A 41 5.06 -18.42 -8.01
CA ARG A 41 5.94 -18.53 -9.18
C ARG A 41 5.47 -17.67 -10.35
N MET A 42 4.16 -17.58 -10.59
CA MET A 42 3.60 -16.69 -11.60
C MET A 42 3.88 -15.22 -11.28
N ALA A 43 3.71 -14.83 -10.02
CA ALA A 43 3.96 -13.46 -9.56
C ALA A 43 5.44 -13.09 -9.74
N ASP A 44 6.36 -13.95 -9.31
CA ASP A 44 7.81 -13.75 -9.49
C ASP A 44 8.17 -13.54 -10.97
N ILE A 45 7.61 -14.36 -11.87
CA ILE A 45 7.83 -14.23 -13.31
C ILE A 45 7.25 -12.91 -13.84
N ASP A 46 6.03 -12.55 -13.44
CA ASP A 46 5.39 -11.30 -13.87
C ASP A 46 6.18 -10.07 -13.37
N MET A 47 6.73 -10.13 -12.15
CA MET A 47 7.65 -9.12 -11.61
C MET A 47 8.94 -9.02 -12.42
N GLN A 48 9.58 -10.14 -12.76
CA GLN A 48 10.81 -10.17 -13.56
C GLN A 48 10.61 -9.65 -14.99
N ARG A 49 9.42 -9.86 -15.55
CA ARG A 49 9.01 -9.34 -16.85
C ARG A 49 8.58 -7.87 -16.81
N LEU A 50 8.53 -7.26 -15.61
CA LEU A 50 7.98 -5.92 -15.37
C LEU A 50 6.50 -5.79 -15.80
N ASP A 51 5.78 -6.91 -15.86
CA ASP A 51 4.34 -6.95 -16.14
C ASP A 51 3.55 -6.74 -14.85
N TRP A 52 3.68 -5.53 -14.30
CA TRP A 52 3.12 -5.14 -13.00
C TRP A 52 1.61 -5.36 -12.93
N LYS A 53 0.90 -5.18 -14.05
CA LYS A 53 -0.56 -5.40 -14.10
C LYS A 53 -0.94 -6.86 -13.91
N GLN A 54 -0.17 -7.79 -14.49
CA GLN A 54 -0.39 -9.21 -14.23
C GLN A 54 0.07 -9.60 -12.83
N ALA A 55 1.20 -9.06 -12.36
CA ALA A 55 1.67 -9.29 -11.00
C ALA A 55 0.61 -8.91 -9.95
N VAL A 56 -0.01 -7.73 -10.07
CA VAL A 56 -1.12 -7.30 -9.21
C VAL A 56 -2.23 -8.34 -9.17
N ARG A 57 -2.74 -8.79 -10.33
CA ARG A 57 -3.82 -9.79 -10.39
C ARG A 57 -3.46 -11.12 -9.74
N VAL A 58 -2.19 -11.52 -9.81
CA VAL A 58 -1.71 -12.75 -9.18
C VAL A 58 -1.58 -12.56 -7.67
N PHE A 59 -1.03 -11.44 -7.21
CA PHE A 59 -0.95 -11.14 -5.78
C PHE A 59 -2.32 -10.94 -5.13
N GLU A 60 -3.31 -10.39 -5.82
CA GLU A 60 -4.70 -10.33 -5.35
C GLU A 60 -5.28 -11.72 -5.09
N GLN A 61 -4.98 -12.69 -5.97
CA GLN A 61 -5.37 -14.09 -5.78
C GLN A 61 -4.62 -14.73 -4.60
N ILE A 62 -3.31 -14.47 -4.46
CA ILE A 62 -2.53 -14.96 -3.31
C ILE A 62 -3.12 -14.42 -2.01
N ARG A 63 -3.38 -13.12 -1.93
CA ARG A 63 -4.00 -12.47 -0.76
C ARG A 63 -5.39 -13.05 -0.46
N THR A 64 -6.19 -13.35 -1.49
CA THR A 64 -7.49 -14.00 -1.27
C THR A 64 -7.35 -15.37 -0.62
N LEU A 65 -6.30 -16.12 -0.94
CA LEU A 65 -6.01 -17.44 -0.36
C LEU A 65 -5.28 -17.35 0.99
N ARG A 66 -4.49 -16.29 1.20
CA ARG A 66 -3.69 -16.01 2.40
C ARG A 66 -3.88 -14.55 2.81
N PRO A 67 -5.04 -14.20 3.39
CA PRO A 67 -5.31 -12.82 3.82
C PRO A 67 -4.36 -12.38 4.93
N ASP A 68 -3.70 -13.33 5.59
CA ASP A 68 -2.76 -13.19 6.69
C ASP A 68 -1.29 -12.95 6.26
N ASP A 69 -1.01 -13.01 4.96
CA ASP A 69 0.32 -12.81 4.40
C ASP A 69 0.63 -11.32 4.20
N ALA A 70 1.19 -10.70 5.24
CA ALA A 70 1.58 -9.28 5.22
C ALA A 70 2.55 -8.93 4.08
N ALA A 71 3.38 -9.87 3.62
CA ALA A 71 4.29 -9.64 2.50
C ALA A 71 3.52 -9.47 1.18
N SER A 72 2.44 -10.23 0.98
CA SER A 72 1.56 -10.07 -0.19
C SER A 72 0.84 -8.72 -0.19
N HIS A 73 0.35 -8.26 0.97
CA HIS A 73 -0.22 -6.91 1.11
C HIS A 73 0.80 -5.82 0.78
N ALA A 74 1.99 -5.87 1.38
CA ALA A 74 3.06 -4.89 1.13
C ALA A 74 3.43 -4.81 -0.36
N THR A 75 3.52 -5.96 -1.04
CA THR A 75 3.81 -6.02 -2.48
C THR A 75 2.68 -5.41 -3.31
N LEU A 76 1.41 -5.67 -2.95
CA LEU A 76 0.26 -5.05 -3.64
C LEU A 76 0.25 -3.54 -3.48
N ILE A 77 0.56 -3.02 -2.30
CA ILE A 77 0.67 -1.58 -2.05
C ILE A 77 1.77 -0.98 -2.95
N GLU A 78 2.98 -1.56 -2.93
CA GLU A 78 4.09 -1.15 -3.79
C GLU A 78 3.68 -1.11 -5.27
N LEU A 79 3.07 -2.18 -5.77
CA LEU A 79 2.68 -2.28 -7.17
C LEU A 79 1.61 -1.26 -7.55
N ASN A 80 0.61 -1.07 -6.70
CA ASN A 80 -0.42 -0.07 -6.93
C ASN A 80 0.18 1.35 -6.93
N LEU A 81 1.09 1.66 -6.01
CA LEU A 81 1.79 2.96 -6.01
C LEU A 81 2.61 3.19 -7.28
N ARG A 82 3.36 2.18 -7.74
CA ARG A 82 4.13 2.23 -9.00
C ARG A 82 3.23 2.44 -10.22
N LEU A 83 2.02 1.90 -10.21
CA LEU A 83 1.04 2.06 -11.28
C LEU A 83 0.19 3.33 -11.16
N ALA A 84 0.50 4.23 -10.21
CA ALA A 84 -0.28 5.42 -9.88
C ALA A 84 -1.74 5.11 -9.47
N GLN A 85 -1.98 3.90 -8.99
CA GLN A 85 -3.27 3.41 -8.49
C GLN A 85 -3.40 3.72 -6.99
N VAL A 86 -3.37 5.01 -6.65
CA VAL A 86 -3.30 5.49 -5.26
C VAL A 86 -4.49 5.04 -4.42
N THR A 87 -5.69 5.03 -5.00
CA THR A 87 -6.91 4.57 -4.31
C THR A 87 -6.83 3.08 -3.94
N GLN A 88 -6.30 2.24 -4.83
CA GLN A 88 -6.10 0.82 -4.58
C GLN A 88 -5.02 0.60 -3.53
N ALA A 89 -3.92 1.35 -3.59
CA ALA A 89 -2.88 1.32 -2.57
C ALA A 89 -3.42 1.71 -1.19
N GLN A 90 -4.26 2.75 -1.12
CA GLN A 90 -4.89 3.17 0.13
C GLN A 90 -5.77 2.06 0.73
N ALA A 91 -6.66 1.47 -0.07
CA ALA A 91 -7.53 0.40 0.39
C ALA A 91 -6.73 -0.83 0.86
N GLU A 92 -5.61 -1.12 0.20
CA GLU A 92 -4.72 -2.21 0.59
C GLU A 92 -3.99 -1.92 1.92
N ILE A 93 -3.53 -0.69 2.12
CA ILE A 93 -2.96 -0.25 3.41
C ILE A 93 -4.00 -0.42 4.52
N GLU A 94 -5.22 0.05 4.33
CA GLU A 94 -6.31 -0.09 5.31
C GLU A 94 -6.60 -1.56 5.64
N SER A 95 -6.62 -2.42 4.62
CA SER A 95 -6.78 -3.87 4.78
C SER A 95 -5.66 -4.49 5.62
N LEU A 96 -4.40 -4.13 5.34
CA LEU A 96 -3.23 -4.58 6.11
C LEU A 96 -3.28 -4.10 7.56
N MET A 97 -3.66 -2.83 7.80
CA MET A 97 -3.78 -2.29 9.14
C MET A 97 -4.85 -3.02 9.96
N ASN A 98 -6.03 -3.24 9.36
CA ASN A 98 -7.11 -3.99 10.00
C ASN A 98 -6.68 -5.44 10.31
N TYR A 99 -5.93 -6.07 9.41
CA TYR A 99 -5.38 -7.40 9.65
C TYR A 99 -4.42 -7.42 10.85
N LEU A 100 -3.46 -6.50 10.91
CA LEU A 100 -2.50 -6.42 12.02
C LEU A 100 -3.20 -6.15 13.35
N GLU A 101 -4.19 -5.27 13.36
CA GLU A 101 -5.00 -4.97 14.55
C GLU A 101 -5.78 -6.20 15.04
N ASN A 102 -6.50 -6.89 14.14
CA ASN A 102 -7.30 -8.07 14.48
C ASN A 102 -6.46 -9.26 15.00
N ASN A 103 -5.18 -9.32 14.63
CA ASN A 103 -4.27 -10.39 15.04
C ASN A 103 -3.36 -10.00 16.21
N GLN A 104 -3.65 -8.89 16.91
CA GLN A 104 -2.85 -8.39 18.04
C GLN A 104 -1.39 -8.05 17.65
N ARG A 105 -1.18 -7.74 16.37
CA ARG A 105 0.12 -7.37 15.77
C ARG A 105 0.19 -5.88 15.44
N ALA A 106 -0.62 -5.05 16.11
CA ALA A 106 -0.67 -3.60 15.89
C ALA A 106 0.70 -2.92 16.06
N GLY A 107 1.60 -3.47 16.89
CA GLY A 107 2.97 -2.97 17.06
C GLY A 107 3.84 -3.06 15.79
N GLU A 108 3.47 -3.88 14.81
CA GLU A 108 4.18 -4.01 13.54
C GLU A 108 3.75 -2.97 12.49
N ALA A 109 2.63 -2.26 12.71
CA ALA A 109 2.06 -1.34 11.74
C ALA A 109 2.97 -0.14 11.45
N VAL A 110 3.46 0.51 12.51
CA VAL A 110 4.35 1.68 12.41
C VAL A 110 5.68 1.35 11.69
N PRO A 111 6.48 0.34 12.12
CA PRO A 111 7.75 0.06 11.44
C PRO A 111 7.58 -0.37 9.99
N LEU A 112 6.46 -1.04 9.65
CA LEU A 112 6.16 -1.39 8.26
C LEU A 112 5.90 -0.14 7.42
N LEU A 113 5.08 0.79 7.91
CA LEU A 113 4.76 2.03 7.20
C LEU A 113 5.94 3.02 7.14
N GLU A 114 6.79 3.07 8.17
CA GLU A 114 8.05 3.83 8.15
C GLU A 114 8.95 3.35 7.00
N LYS A 115 9.18 2.02 6.92
CA LYS A 115 9.94 1.44 5.82
C LYS A 115 9.30 1.72 4.46
N MET A 116 7.98 1.62 4.33
CA MET A 116 7.29 1.95 3.09
C MET A 116 7.45 3.41 2.70
N LEU A 117 7.49 4.32 3.67
CA LEU A 117 7.66 5.75 3.41
C LEU A 117 9.07 6.08 2.92
N GLU A 118 10.10 5.36 3.39
CA GLU A 118 11.47 5.49 2.89
C GLU A 118 11.57 5.13 1.41
N GLU A 119 10.84 4.09 0.98
CA GLU A 119 10.84 3.62 -0.41
C GLU A 119 9.87 4.44 -1.30
N TYR A 120 8.73 4.87 -0.73
CA TYR A 120 7.65 5.53 -1.42
C TYR A 120 7.15 6.74 -0.62
N ASP A 121 7.77 7.90 -0.82
CA ASP A 121 7.33 9.17 -0.22
C ASP A 121 6.02 9.69 -0.86
N GLN A 122 4.91 9.03 -0.52
CA GLN A 122 3.58 9.32 -1.04
C GLN A 122 2.64 9.79 0.07
N PRO A 123 1.74 10.76 -0.19
CA PRO A 123 0.80 11.28 0.80
C PRO A 123 -0.06 10.19 1.47
N VAL A 124 -0.45 9.16 0.72
CA VAL A 124 -1.24 8.03 1.24
C VAL A 124 -0.50 7.25 2.33
N VAL A 125 0.81 7.03 2.17
CA VAL A 125 1.65 6.32 3.14
C VAL A 125 1.89 7.20 4.36
N ARG A 126 2.18 8.50 4.17
CA ARG A 126 2.32 9.47 5.27
C ARG A 126 1.07 9.54 6.13
N ARG A 127 -0.10 9.64 5.50
CA ARG A 127 -1.39 9.70 6.20
C ARG A 127 -1.65 8.42 7.02
N ALA A 128 -1.38 7.26 6.43
CA ALA A 128 -1.51 5.98 7.14
C ALA A 128 -0.56 5.91 8.34
N LEU A 129 0.71 6.31 8.16
CA LEU A 129 1.69 6.33 9.23
C LEU A 129 1.28 7.28 10.37
N ALA A 130 0.82 8.49 10.04
CA ALA A 130 0.31 9.44 11.03
C ALA A 130 -0.84 8.85 11.86
N ASN A 131 -1.78 8.17 11.22
CA ASN A 131 -2.89 7.52 11.91
C ASN A 131 -2.40 6.41 12.86
N GLN A 132 -1.43 5.59 12.45
CA GLN A 132 -0.88 4.54 13.31
C GLN A 132 -0.03 5.10 14.47
N LEU A 133 0.75 6.15 14.22
CA LEU A 133 1.50 6.86 15.26
C LEU A 133 0.56 7.45 16.32
N HIS A 134 -0.53 8.09 15.89
CA HIS A 134 -1.54 8.62 16.80
C HIS A 134 -2.19 7.52 17.65
N ARG A 135 -2.58 6.39 17.03
CA ARG A 135 -3.12 5.21 17.75
C ARG A 135 -2.13 4.64 18.76
N ALA A 136 -0.83 4.71 18.48
CA ALA A 136 0.23 4.31 19.38
C ALA A 136 0.56 5.35 20.47
N GLY A 137 -0.18 6.47 20.55
CA GLY A 137 0.06 7.56 21.49
C GLY A 137 1.22 8.49 21.11
N ARG A 138 1.84 8.27 19.94
CA ARG A 138 2.96 9.06 19.39
C ARG A 138 2.45 10.26 18.56
N THR A 139 1.46 10.98 19.07
CA THR A 139 0.80 12.09 18.34
C THR A 139 1.78 13.20 17.93
N ALA A 140 2.81 13.47 18.74
CA ALA A 140 3.85 14.44 18.41
C ALA A 140 4.62 14.10 17.12
N GLU A 141 4.71 12.81 16.77
CA GLU A 141 5.34 12.34 15.53
C GLU A 141 4.34 12.23 14.37
N ALA A 142 3.05 12.07 14.67
CA ALA A 142 1.98 12.02 13.68
C ALA A 142 1.72 13.38 13.02
N ILE A 143 1.74 14.46 13.80
CA ILE A 143 1.40 15.82 13.32
C ILE A 143 2.31 16.27 12.17
N PRO A 144 3.67 16.19 12.27
CA PRO A 144 4.55 16.60 11.18
C PRO A 144 4.34 15.83 9.87
N MET A 145 3.87 14.58 9.96
CA MET A 145 3.57 13.78 8.77
C MET A 145 2.36 14.34 8.00
N LEU A 146 1.36 14.86 8.72
CA LEU A 146 0.18 15.49 8.14
C LEU A 146 0.49 16.92 7.67
N ASP A 147 1.26 17.69 8.43
CA ASP A 147 1.71 19.03 8.02
C ASP A 147 2.43 18.97 6.66
N ALA A 148 3.34 18.02 6.48
CA ALA A 148 4.05 17.83 5.21
C ALA A 148 3.12 17.51 4.02
N ILE A 149 1.95 16.91 4.27
CA ILE A 149 0.92 16.74 3.23
C ILE A 149 0.22 18.07 2.96
N GLY A 150 -0.16 18.80 4.02
CA GLY A 150 -0.77 20.12 3.94
C GLY A 150 0.08 21.11 3.16
N ASP A 151 1.38 21.18 3.43
CA ASP A 151 2.32 22.07 2.75
C ASP A 151 2.36 21.81 1.24
N LYS A 152 2.48 20.53 0.83
CA LYS A 152 2.45 20.13 -0.59
C LYS A 152 1.12 20.51 -1.27
N LEU A 153 0.00 20.36 -0.56
CA LEU A 153 -1.32 20.73 -1.09
C LEU A 153 -1.43 22.25 -1.24
N MET A 154 -0.90 23.01 -0.28
CA MET A 154 -0.86 24.47 -0.35
C MET A 154 -0.01 24.98 -1.51
N GLU A 155 1.15 24.36 -1.74
CA GLU A 155 2.01 24.63 -2.91
C GLU A 155 1.28 24.36 -4.24
N SER A 156 0.46 23.30 -4.29
CA SER A 156 -0.38 22.99 -5.46
C SER A 156 -1.65 23.85 -5.60
N GLY A 157 -1.94 24.70 -4.61
CA GLY A 157 -3.15 25.52 -4.56
C GLY A 157 -4.43 24.78 -4.18
N ASP A 158 -4.35 23.52 -3.72
CA ASP A 158 -5.50 22.72 -3.30
C ASP A 158 -5.96 23.10 -1.88
N LYS A 159 -6.68 24.22 -1.78
CA LYS A 159 -7.22 24.72 -0.52
C LYS A 159 -8.12 23.70 0.18
N ASN A 160 -8.93 22.94 -0.57
CA ASN A 160 -9.85 21.97 0.01
C ASN A 160 -9.08 20.82 0.66
N GLY A 161 -8.05 20.31 -0.01
CA GLY A 161 -7.16 19.30 0.54
C GLY A 161 -6.45 19.77 1.81
N VAL A 162 -5.98 21.03 1.86
CA VAL A 162 -5.37 21.61 3.07
C VAL A 162 -6.36 21.63 4.23
N ILE A 163 -7.61 22.05 3.98
CA ILE A 163 -8.67 22.08 5.00
C ILE A 163 -8.93 20.67 5.58
N GLU A 164 -8.98 19.64 4.73
CA GLU A 164 -9.16 18.26 5.18
C GLU A 164 -8.02 17.79 6.08
N ILE A 165 -6.77 18.11 5.73
CA ILE A 165 -5.59 17.78 6.53
C ILE A 165 -5.64 18.50 7.89
N ILE A 166 -5.97 19.79 7.92
CA ILE A 166 -6.09 20.55 9.16
C ILE A 166 -7.17 19.96 10.07
N HIS A 167 -8.32 19.57 9.50
CA HIS A 167 -9.36 18.89 10.26
C HIS A 167 -8.85 17.57 10.87
N GLN A 168 -8.11 16.77 10.09
CA GLN A 168 -7.51 15.53 10.58
C GLN A 168 -6.51 15.78 11.72
N ILE A 169 -5.66 16.80 11.61
CA ILE A 169 -4.73 17.19 12.67
C ILE A 169 -5.51 17.60 13.93
N LEU A 170 -6.53 18.45 13.80
CA LEU A 170 -7.34 18.90 14.93
C LEU A 170 -8.05 17.75 15.66
N GLN A 171 -8.46 16.69 14.96
CA GLN A 171 -9.03 15.48 15.57
C GLN A 171 -8.03 14.74 16.47
N MET A 172 -6.73 14.91 16.24
CA MET A 172 -5.67 14.32 17.09
C MET A 172 -5.40 15.13 18.36
N ASN A 173 -6.10 16.25 18.59
CA ASN A 173 -5.92 17.18 19.73
C ASN A 173 -4.46 17.65 19.92
N PRO A 174 -3.89 18.35 18.94
CA PRO A 174 -2.53 18.83 19.00
C PRO A 174 -2.41 19.96 20.05
N PRO A 175 -1.23 20.12 20.70
CA PRO A 175 -1.02 21.17 21.68
C PRO A 175 -1.20 22.59 21.11
N ASN A 176 -0.93 22.78 19.83
CA ASN A 176 -1.07 24.05 19.10
C ASN A 176 -2.38 24.16 18.30
N SER A 177 -3.49 23.60 18.83
CA SER A 177 -4.77 23.58 18.11
C SER A 177 -5.30 24.95 17.68
N ASP A 178 -4.93 26.02 18.38
CA ASP A 178 -5.39 27.38 18.07
C ASP A 178 -4.76 27.94 16.79
N GLU A 179 -3.51 27.54 16.48
CA GLU A 179 -2.83 27.91 15.23
C GLU A 179 -3.55 27.28 14.04
N TYR A 180 -3.84 25.98 14.13
CA TYR A 180 -4.59 25.25 13.09
C TYR A 180 -6.01 25.80 12.87
N ARG A 181 -6.72 26.18 13.94
CA ARG A 181 -8.03 26.84 13.83
C ARG A 181 -7.95 28.20 13.13
N SER A 182 -6.90 28.97 13.42
CA SER A 182 -6.68 30.27 12.80
C SER A 182 -6.38 30.12 11.31
N LEU A 183 -5.52 29.16 10.93
CA LEU A 183 -5.23 28.83 9.54
C LEU A 183 -6.48 28.36 8.79
N LEU A 184 -7.28 27.49 9.41
CA LEU A 184 -8.55 27.02 8.86
C LEU A 184 -9.50 28.19 8.55
N ALA A 185 -9.65 29.13 9.48
CA ALA A 185 -10.50 30.30 9.28
C ALA A 185 -10.00 31.21 8.14
N GLN A 186 -8.70 31.36 7.98
CA GLN A 186 -8.12 32.13 6.86
C GLN A 186 -8.41 31.45 5.51
N LEU A 187 -8.28 30.12 5.45
CA LEU A 187 -8.51 29.35 4.23
C LEU A 187 -9.99 29.31 3.80
N GLN A 188 -10.92 29.39 4.75
CA GLN A 188 -12.36 29.43 4.48
C GLN A 188 -12.86 30.82 4.05
N ASN A 189 -12.18 31.87 4.49
CA ASN A 189 -12.60 33.26 4.25
C ASN A 189 -11.95 33.90 3.01
N GLY A 190 -11.01 33.23 2.34
CA GLY A 190 -10.29 33.73 1.16
C GLY A 190 -10.37 32.78 -0.02
#